data_AF-A0A932PHA2-F1
#
_entry.id   AF-A0A932PHA2-F1
#
_cell.length_a   1.000
_cell.length_b   1.000
_cell.length_c   1.000
_cell.angle_alpha   90.00
_cell.angle_beta   90.00
_cell.angle_gamma   90.00
#
_symmetry.space_group_name_H-M   'P 1'
#
loop_
_entity.id
_entity.type
_entity.pdbx_description
1 polymer ?
#
loop_
_entity_poly.entity_id
_entity_poly.type
_entity_poly.pdbx_seq_one_letter_code
_entity_poly.pdbx_strand_id
1 'polypeptide(L)'
;MAERLLRRLGHHYILVMMIATRLFGSIGGLLVIYYVELTSWEMPIQVRMHWRIASVVVVIIACALTVFLAMYETRSLRRVLRALIRGQAADPAQAVQAGREAVMFVSRHHRHEAWLVPCSTLVPVLIFLKVVDDVSATVMGNITIAVFMGISMALMSTFFAIEHCMQPVIRCLLDHGDRIDYTSLPVGNLRFRLRLCFTLIIITTAMMIGTLA
;
A
#
# COMPACT_ATOMS: atom_id res chain seq x y z
N MET A 1 20.04 -4.15 -10.85
CA MET A 1 19.27 -5.40 -10.73
C MET A 1 17.83 -5.22 -11.21
N ALA A 2 17.11 -4.19 -10.76
CA ALA A 2 15.72 -3.92 -11.16
C ALA A 2 15.50 -3.74 -12.67
N GLU A 3 16.42 -3.11 -13.41
CA GLU A 3 16.36 -3.01 -14.88
C GLU A 3 16.40 -4.39 -15.57
N ARG A 4 17.17 -5.36 -15.03
CA ARG A 4 17.18 -6.74 -15.56
C ARG A 4 15.84 -7.44 -15.29
N LEU A 5 15.24 -7.20 -14.13
CA LEU A 5 13.89 -7.70 -13.81
C LEU A 5 12.84 -7.09 -14.72
N LEU A 6 12.90 -5.79 -15.00
CA LEU A 6 12.01 -5.12 -15.95
C LEU A 6 12.16 -5.73 -17.36
N ARG A 7 13.38 -5.97 -17.83
CA ARG A 7 13.61 -6.62 -19.14
C ARG A 7 13.10 -8.06 -19.19
N ARG A 8 13.19 -8.82 -18.08
CA ARG A 8 12.68 -10.21 -18.00
C ARG A 8 11.16 -10.30 -17.89
N LEU A 9 10.56 -9.51 -16.99
CA LEU A 9 9.13 -9.59 -16.65
C LEU A 9 8.27 -8.72 -17.55
N GLY A 10 8.87 -7.68 -18.11
CA GLY A 10 8.23 -6.74 -19.01
C GLY A 10 6.98 -6.10 -18.43
N HIS A 11 5.86 -6.24 -19.13
CA HIS A 11 4.58 -5.69 -18.69
C HIS A 11 4.02 -6.31 -17.40
N HIS A 12 4.53 -7.48 -16.99
CA HIS A 12 4.20 -8.11 -15.70
C HIS A 12 5.03 -7.55 -14.54
N TYR A 13 6.05 -6.74 -14.79
CA TYR A 13 6.91 -6.17 -13.75
C TYR A 13 6.10 -5.40 -12.69
N ILE A 14 5.15 -4.55 -13.12
CA ILE A 14 4.30 -3.78 -12.20
C ILE A 14 3.44 -4.71 -11.35
N LEU A 15 2.87 -5.77 -11.92
CA LEU A 15 2.08 -6.74 -11.17
C LEU A 15 2.94 -7.47 -10.13
N VAL A 16 4.10 -7.97 -10.52
CA VAL A 16 5.02 -8.68 -9.62
C VAL A 16 5.53 -7.76 -8.51
N MET A 17 5.87 -6.51 -8.84
CA MET A 17 6.23 -5.47 -7.87
C MET A 17 5.11 -5.28 -6.85
N MET A 18 3.86 -5.13 -7.31
CA MET A 18 2.72 -4.94 -6.41
C MET A 18 2.45 -6.16 -5.54
N ILE A 19 2.52 -7.37 -6.08
CA ILE A 19 2.35 -8.59 -5.28
C ILE A 19 3.45 -8.67 -4.21
N ALA A 20 4.71 -8.46 -4.59
CA ALA A 20 5.82 -8.51 -3.67
C ALA A 20 5.68 -7.47 -2.55
N THR A 21 5.39 -6.21 -2.88
CA THR A 21 5.24 -5.15 -1.86
C THR A 21 4.06 -5.42 -0.93
N ARG A 22 2.96 -6.02 -1.41
CA ARG A 22 1.83 -6.42 -0.56
C ARG A 22 2.12 -7.63 0.30
N LEU A 23 2.88 -8.61 -0.18
CA LEU A 23 3.35 -9.73 0.64
C LEU A 23 4.23 -9.23 1.79
N PHE A 24 5.17 -8.32 1.54
CA PHE A 24 5.95 -7.71 2.63
C PHE A 24 5.08 -6.85 3.55
N GLY A 25 4.15 -6.07 3.00
CA GLY A 25 3.20 -5.29 3.80
C GLY A 25 2.29 -6.15 4.70
N SER A 26 1.99 -7.39 4.28
CA SER A 26 1.16 -8.31 5.08
C SER A 26 1.83 -8.69 6.41
N ILE A 27 3.16 -8.66 6.50
CA ILE A 27 3.91 -8.86 7.75
C ILE A 27 3.51 -7.79 8.77
N GLY A 28 3.34 -6.53 8.33
CA GLY A 28 2.83 -5.46 9.18
C GLY A 28 1.42 -5.74 9.70
N GLY A 29 0.55 -6.30 8.87
CA GLY A 29 -0.79 -6.74 9.27
C GLY A 29 -0.76 -7.86 10.32
N LEU A 30 0.10 -8.87 10.13
CA LEU A 30 0.29 -9.94 11.10
C LEU A 30 0.81 -9.43 12.45
N LEU A 31 1.73 -8.47 12.43
CA LEU A 31 2.24 -7.83 13.64
C LEU A 31 1.14 -7.07 14.39
N VAL A 32 0.21 -6.41 13.69
CA VAL A 32 -0.96 -5.77 14.33
C VAL A 32 -1.86 -6.81 14.99
N ILE A 33 -2.14 -7.91 14.31
CA ILE A 33 -2.97 -8.99 14.86
C ILE A 33 -2.33 -9.52 16.15
N TYR A 34 -1.03 -9.79 16.11
CA TYR A 34 -0.25 -10.22 17.26
C TYR A 34 -0.26 -9.20 18.41
N TYR A 35 -0.08 -7.91 18.09
CA TYR A 35 -0.07 -6.84 19.09
C TYR A 35 -1.45 -6.67 19.78
N VAL A 36 -2.54 -6.68 19.01
CA VAL A 36 -3.90 -6.62 19.57
C VAL A 36 -4.15 -7.81 20.47
N GLU A 37 -3.70 -9.00 20.06
CA GLU A 37 -3.87 -10.20 20.87
C GLU A 37 -3.09 -10.14 22.19
N LEU A 38 -1.86 -9.59 22.16
CA LEU A 38 -1.04 -9.40 23.36
C LEU A 38 -1.66 -8.37 24.32
N THR A 39 -2.19 -7.27 23.79
CA THR A 39 -2.76 -6.17 24.58
C THR A 39 -4.18 -6.45 25.07
N SER A 40 -4.90 -7.38 24.44
CA SER A 40 -6.30 -7.71 24.77
C SER A 40 -6.40 -9.07 25.46
N TRP A 41 -5.53 -9.32 26.45
CA TRP A 41 -5.45 -10.61 27.15
C TRP A 41 -6.75 -11.01 27.85
N GLU A 42 -7.55 -10.03 28.27
CA GLU A 42 -8.84 -10.24 28.95
C GLU A 42 -9.95 -10.77 28.01
N MET A 43 -9.74 -10.80 26.69
CA MET A 43 -10.75 -11.30 25.76
C MET A 43 -11.03 -12.80 25.96
N PRO A 44 -12.31 -13.22 25.98
CA PRO A 44 -12.68 -14.62 25.92
C PRO A 44 -12.05 -15.31 24.70
N ILE A 45 -11.73 -16.61 24.85
CA ILE A 45 -11.07 -17.40 23.79
C ILE A 45 -11.84 -17.38 22.46
N GLN A 46 -13.18 -17.35 22.51
CA GLN A 46 -14.05 -17.31 21.33
C GLN A 46 -13.85 -16.01 20.54
N VAL A 47 -13.87 -14.86 21.23
CA VAL A 47 -13.65 -13.54 20.63
C VAL A 47 -12.26 -13.44 20.00
N ARG A 48 -11.23 -14.01 20.65
CA ARG A 48 -9.87 -14.06 20.08
C ARG A 48 -9.81 -14.86 18.79
N MET A 49 -10.52 -15.99 18.71
CA MET A 49 -10.59 -16.77 17.47
C MET A 49 -11.31 -16.01 16.36
N HIS A 50 -12.45 -15.39 16.67
CA HIS A 50 -13.19 -14.55 15.73
C HIS A 50 -12.34 -13.38 15.22
N TRP A 51 -11.64 -12.67 16.11
CA TRP A 51 -10.69 -11.61 15.77
C TRP A 51 -9.59 -12.10 14.82
N ARG A 52 -8.91 -13.20 15.15
CA ARG A 52 -7.82 -13.75 14.32
C ARG A 52 -8.31 -14.09 12.92
N ILE A 53 -9.42 -14.83 12.81
CA ILE A 53 -9.97 -15.26 11.52
C ILE A 53 -10.42 -14.04 10.71
N ALA A 54 -11.22 -13.15 11.31
CA ALA A 54 -11.72 -11.96 10.64
C ALA A 54 -10.56 -11.07 10.15
N SER A 55 -9.55 -10.86 10.99
CA SER A 55 -8.38 -10.05 10.65
C SER A 55 -7.57 -10.63 9.48
N VAL A 56 -7.30 -11.94 9.49
CA VAL A 56 -6.60 -12.61 8.39
C VAL A 56 -7.38 -12.49 7.09
N VAL A 57 -8.70 -12.72 7.15
CA VAL A 57 -9.58 -12.61 5.98
C VAL A 57 -9.55 -11.20 5.40
N VAL A 58 -9.71 -10.15 6.23
CA VAL A 58 -9.70 -8.78 5.71
C VAL A 58 -8.33 -8.34 5.22
N VAL A 59 -7.23 -8.83 5.80
CA VAL A 59 -5.87 -8.56 5.28
C VAL A 59 -5.72 -9.13 3.87
N ILE A 60 -6.16 -10.37 3.63
CA ILE A 60 -6.13 -10.99 2.30
C ILE A 60 -6.98 -10.17 1.31
N ILE A 61 -8.20 -9.78 1.71
CA ILE A 61 -9.09 -8.95 0.89
C ILE A 61 -8.44 -7.61 0.54
N ALA A 62 -7.88 -6.91 1.53
CA ALA A 62 -7.22 -5.63 1.31
C ALA A 62 -5.99 -5.76 0.41
N CYS A 63 -5.17 -6.80 0.58
CA CYS A 63 -4.07 -7.11 -0.33
C CYS A 63 -4.55 -7.34 -1.77
N ALA A 64 -5.64 -8.08 -1.97
CA ALA A 64 -6.20 -8.30 -3.29
C ALA A 64 -6.73 -6.98 -3.90
N LEU A 65 -7.53 -6.21 -3.15
CA LEU A 65 -8.12 -4.95 -3.60
C LEU A 65 -7.05 -3.93 -3.98
N THR A 66 -5.98 -3.82 -3.20
CA THR A 66 -4.87 -2.91 -3.48
C THR A 66 -4.07 -3.31 -4.73
N VAL A 67 -3.87 -4.60 -4.97
CA VAL A 67 -3.28 -5.09 -6.25
C VAL A 67 -4.20 -4.76 -7.42
N PHE A 68 -5.52 -5.00 -7.31
CA PHE A 68 -6.47 -4.66 -8.38
C PHE A 68 -6.49 -3.15 -8.67
N LEU A 69 -6.49 -2.32 -7.62
CA LEU A 69 -6.42 -0.87 -7.73
C LEU A 69 -5.14 -0.43 -8.46
N ALA A 70 -3.98 -0.98 -8.09
CA ALA A 70 -2.72 -0.65 -8.76
C ALA A 70 -2.74 -1.04 -10.25
N MET A 71 -3.34 -2.18 -10.58
CA MET A 71 -3.50 -2.65 -11.94
C MET A 71 -4.43 -1.73 -12.76
N TYR A 72 -5.49 -1.22 -12.13
CA TYR A 72 -6.39 -0.25 -12.74
C TYR A 72 -5.66 1.08 -13.01
N GLU A 73 -4.93 1.58 -12.02
CA GLU A 73 -4.21 2.86 -12.09
C GLU A 73 -3.06 2.90 -13.10
N THR A 74 -2.47 1.75 -13.41
CA THR A 74 -1.32 1.60 -14.33
C THR A 74 -1.70 1.00 -15.68
N ARG A 75 -2.99 1.06 -16.06
CA ARG A 75 -3.48 0.40 -17.27
C ARG A 75 -2.81 0.92 -18.54
N SER A 76 -2.61 2.23 -18.67
CA SER A 76 -1.99 2.83 -19.87
C SER A 76 -0.50 2.56 -19.87
N LEU A 77 0.15 2.73 -18.71
CA LEU A 77 1.57 2.42 -18.52
C LEU A 77 1.91 0.97 -18.91
N ARG A 78 1.11 -0.01 -18.47
CA ARG A 78 1.32 -1.43 -18.82
C ARG A 78 1.17 -1.70 -20.32
N ARG A 79 0.28 -0.96 -21.01
CA ARG A 79 0.11 -1.08 -22.47
C ARG A 79 1.33 -0.52 -23.21
N VAL A 80 1.80 0.67 -22.83
CA VAL A 80 2.99 1.31 -23.42
C VAL A 80 4.22 0.45 -23.18
N LEU A 81 4.45 -0.02 -21.95
CA LEU A 81 5.55 -0.93 -21.65
C LEU A 81 5.51 -2.21 -22.51
N ARG A 82 4.32 -2.77 -22.74
CA ARG A 82 4.16 -3.95 -23.61
C ARG A 82 4.55 -3.64 -25.06
N ALA A 83 4.20 -2.46 -25.58
CA ALA A 83 4.56 -2.04 -26.95
C ALA A 83 6.07 -1.81 -27.08
N LEU A 84 6.67 -1.07 -26.14
CA LEU A 84 8.11 -0.76 -26.13
C LEU A 84 8.97 -2.03 -26.08
N ILE A 85 8.60 -3.00 -25.24
CA ILE A 85 9.32 -4.27 -25.13
C ILE A 85 9.24 -5.10 -26.41
N ARG A 86 8.17 -4.93 -27.20
CA ARG A 86 8.02 -5.56 -28.52
C ARG A 86 8.72 -4.79 -29.64
N GLY A 87 9.43 -3.70 -29.32
CA GLY A 87 10.05 -2.82 -30.31
C GLY A 87 9.04 -2.03 -31.15
N GLN A 88 7.79 -1.91 -30.69
CA GLN A 88 6.74 -1.17 -31.38
C GLN A 88 6.74 0.28 -30.91
N ALA A 89 6.53 1.22 -31.83
CA ALA A 89 6.33 2.62 -31.50
C ALA A 89 5.04 2.75 -30.67
N ALA A 90 5.14 3.40 -29.51
CA ALA A 90 3.97 3.76 -28.71
C ALA A 90 3.23 4.92 -29.38
N ASP A 91 1.91 4.89 -29.32
CA ASP A 91 1.09 6.05 -29.68
C ASP A 91 1.49 7.25 -28.80
N PRO A 92 1.89 8.40 -29.36
CA PRO A 92 2.35 9.56 -28.61
C PRO A 92 1.38 10.01 -27.50
N ALA A 93 0.07 9.91 -27.75
CA ALA A 93 -0.94 10.26 -26.75
C ALA A 93 -0.91 9.30 -25.55
N GLN A 94 -0.72 8.00 -25.81
CA GLN A 94 -0.60 6.98 -24.77
C GLN A 94 0.72 7.06 -24.02
N ALA A 95 1.81 7.41 -24.70
CA ALA A 95 3.13 7.62 -24.12
C ALA A 95 3.12 8.75 -23.07
N VAL A 96 2.52 9.90 -23.40
CA VAL A 96 2.37 11.02 -22.45
C VAL A 96 1.57 10.59 -21.22
N GLN A 97 0.45 9.89 -21.42
CA GLN A 97 -0.38 9.37 -20.34
C GLN A 97 0.38 8.34 -19.48
N ALA A 98 1.16 7.45 -20.09
CA ALA A 98 1.97 6.46 -19.39
C ALA A 98 3.08 7.12 -18.56
N GLY A 99 3.74 8.16 -19.08
CA GLY A 99 4.71 8.97 -18.34
C GLY A 99 4.08 9.62 -17.11
N ARG A 100 2.90 10.24 -17.28
CA ARG A 100 2.14 10.82 -16.17
C ARG A 100 1.73 9.76 -15.15
N GLU A 101 1.23 8.61 -15.60
CA GLU A 101 0.90 7.48 -14.73
C GLU A 101 2.14 7.03 -13.95
N ALA A 102 3.29 6.85 -14.60
CA ALA A 102 4.51 6.37 -13.95
C ALA A 102 4.99 7.31 -12.82
N VAL A 103 4.97 8.62 -13.04
CA VAL A 103 5.42 9.59 -12.02
C VAL A 103 4.38 9.77 -10.91
N MET A 104 3.09 9.83 -11.28
CA MET A 104 2.02 10.08 -10.30
C MET A 104 1.58 8.83 -9.54
N PHE A 105 1.92 7.64 -10.04
CA PHE A 105 1.43 6.36 -9.52
C PHE A 105 1.64 6.25 -8.02
N VAL A 106 2.89 6.41 -7.54
CA VAL A 106 3.23 6.21 -6.12
C VAL A 106 2.36 7.09 -5.22
N SER A 107 2.23 8.36 -5.57
CA SER A 107 1.46 9.33 -4.78
C SER A 107 -0.05 9.08 -4.84
N ARG A 108 -0.58 8.79 -6.03
CA ARG A 108 -2.02 8.58 -6.24
C ARG A 108 -2.46 7.28 -5.58
N HIS A 109 -1.67 6.22 -5.79
CA HIS A 109 -1.90 4.90 -5.21
C HIS A 109 -1.96 4.99 -3.68
N HIS A 110 -0.94 5.57 -3.03
CA HIS A 110 -0.94 5.70 -1.57
C HIS A 110 -2.10 6.51 -1.03
N ARG A 111 -2.53 7.56 -1.74
CA ARG A 111 -3.71 8.33 -1.33
C ARG A 111 -4.96 7.48 -1.36
N HIS A 112 -5.15 6.67 -2.39
CA HIS A 112 -6.29 5.76 -2.47
C HIS A 112 -6.21 4.66 -1.42
N GLU A 113 -5.02 4.14 -1.12
CA GLU A 113 -4.84 3.12 -0.08
C GLU A 113 -5.10 3.63 1.33
N ALA A 114 -4.73 4.88 1.61
CA ALA A 114 -4.99 5.52 2.89
C ALA A 114 -6.50 5.55 3.23
N TRP A 115 -7.37 5.48 2.22
CA TRP A 115 -8.81 5.35 2.39
C TRP A 115 -9.28 3.90 2.26
N LEU A 116 -8.84 3.21 1.22
CA LEU A 116 -9.29 1.86 0.89
C LEU A 116 -8.96 0.86 2.00
N VAL A 117 -7.75 0.91 2.56
CA VAL A 117 -7.30 -0.08 3.55
C VAL A 117 -8.12 0.04 4.84
N PRO A 118 -8.24 1.20 5.52
CA PRO A 118 -9.09 1.31 6.71
C PRO A 118 -10.55 0.93 6.45
N CYS A 119 -11.11 1.33 5.30
CA CYS A 119 -12.49 1.02 4.95
C CYS A 119 -12.73 -0.47 4.65
N SER A 120 -11.73 -1.19 4.15
CA SER A 120 -11.84 -2.63 3.82
C SER A 120 -11.36 -3.56 4.93
N THR A 121 -10.58 -3.07 5.90
CA THR A 121 -10.08 -3.87 7.02
C THR A 121 -10.71 -3.49 8.35
N LEU A 122 -10.45 -2.27 8.83
CA LEU A 122 -10.83 -1.84 10.17
C LEU A 122 -12.34 -1.80 10.34
N VAL A 123 -13.05 -1.10 9.44
CA VAL A 123 -14.50 -0.90 9.57
C VAL A 123 -15.25 -2.24 9.58
N PRO A 124 -15.01 -3.18 8.64
CA PRO A 124 -15.69 -4.48 8.67
C PRO A 124 -15.38 -5.29 9.93
N VAL A 125 -14.13 -5.28 10.41
CA VAL A 125 -13.77 -6.05 11.61
C VAL A 125 -14.39 -5.45 12.88
N LEU A 126 -14.42 -4.12 13.02
CA LEU A 126 -15.08 -3.48 14.16
C LEU A 126 -16.59 -3.75 14.17
N ILE A 127 -17.25 -3.67 13.00
CA ILE A 127 -18.67 -4.00 12.87
C ILE A 127 -18.90 -5.47 13.23
N PHE A 128 -18.08 -6.37 12.68
CA PHE A 128 -18.19 -7.81 12.95
C PHE A 128 -18.04 -8.12 14.44
N LEU A 129 -16.99 -7.61 15.10
CA LEU A 129 -16.76 -7.81 16.52
C LEU A 129 -17.87 -7.18 17.39
N LYS A 130 -18.41 -6.02 16.99
CA LYS A 130 -19.48 -5.39 17.74
C LYS A 130 -20.80 -6.15 17.63
N VAL A 131 -21.13 -6.66 16.45
CA VAL A 131 -22.39 -7.35 16.18
C VAL A 131 -22.38 -8.79 16.69
N VAL A 132 -21.25 -9.51 16.56
CA VAL A 132 -21.16 -10.93 16.92
C VAL A 132 -20.75 -11.14 18.38
N ASP A 133 -19.80 -10.36 18.87
CA ASP A 133 -19.14 -10.61 20.16
C ASP A 133 -19.43 -9.52 21.21
N ASP A 134 -20.25 -8.52 20.88
CA ASP A 134 -20.58 -7.33 21.70
C ASP A 134 -19.37 -6.69 22.40
N VAL A 135 -18.25 -6.60 21.67
CA VAL A 135 -16.97 -6.14 22.23
C VAL A 135 -17.09 -4.72 22.83
N SER A 136 -16.39 -4.51 23.95
CA SER A 136 -16.37 -3.24 24.67
C SER A 136 -15.73 -2.11 23.84
N ALA A 137 -16.18 -0.87 24.08
CA ALA A 137 -15.68 0.30 23.36
C ALA A 137 -14.17 0.52 23.57
N THR A 138 -13.65 0.20 24.75
CA THR A 138 -12.22 0.30 25.07
C THR A 138 -11.39 -0.61 24.17
N VAL A 139 -11.82 -1.86 24.01
CA VAL A 139 -11.13 -2.84 23.16
C VAL A 139 -11.21 -2.44 21.68
N MET A 140 -12.36 -1.96 21.21
CA MET A 140 -12.48 -1.42 19.85
C MET A 140 -11.57 -0.22 19.62
N GLY A 141 -11.38 0.64 20.64
CA GLY A 141 -10.43 1.75 20.60
C GLY A 141 -8.98 1.29 20.45
N ASN A 142 -8.58 0.27 21.23
CA ASN A 142 -7.23 -0.32 21.15
C ASN A 142 -6.98 -0.96 19.78
N ILE A 143 -7.95 -1.71 19.25
CA ILE A 143 -7.90 -2.28 17.90
C ILE A 143 -7.74 -1.18 16.85
N THR A 144 -8.52 -0.10 16.97
CA THR A 144 -8.48 1.03 16.04
C THR A 144 -7.08 1.67 16.00
N ILE A 145 -6.52 1.98 17.17
CA ILE A 145 -5.18 2.55 17.30
C ILE A 145 -4.12 1.61 16.68
N ALA A 146 -4.16 0.33 17.04
CA ALA A 146 -3.22 -0.67 16.55
C ALA A 146 -3.27 -0.84 15.03
N VAL A 147 -4.47 -0.83 14.45
CA VAL A 147 -4.65 -0.94 13.00
C VAL A 147 -4.18 0.33 12.28
N PHE A 148 -4.49 1.52 12.78
CA PHE A 148 -3.97 2.77 12.19
C PHE A 148 -2.45 2.83 12.22
N MET A 149 -1.84 2.35 13.30
CA MET A 149 -0.39 2.20 13.42
C MET A 149 0.17 1.28 12.33
N GLY A 150 -0.36 0.06 12.22
CA GLY A 150 0.14 -0.90 11.22
C GLY A 150 -0.09 -0.45 9.79
N ILE A 151 -1.23 0.18 9.49
CA ILE A 151 -1.51 0.78 8.18
C ILE A 151 -0.50 1.89 7.88
N SER A 152 -0.23 2.78 8.84
CA SER A 152 0.74 3.88 8.65
C SER A 152 2.14 3.35 8.35
N MET A 153 2.59 2.35 9.11
CA MET A 153 3.87 1.67 8.88
C MET A 153 3.91 1.00 7.51
N ALA A 154 2.88 0.20 7.17
CA ALA A 154 2.81 -0.51 5.90
C ALA A 154 2.83 0.46 4.71
N LEU A 155 1.98 1.50 4.74
CA LEU A 155 1.92 2.53 3.70
C LEU A 155 3.26 3.25 3.52
N MET A 156 3.96 3.58 4.60
CA MET A 156 5.28 4.18 4.50
C MET A 156 6.31 3.28 3.85
N SER A 157 6.40 2.02 4.31
CA SER A 157 7.36 1.06 3.77
C SER A 157 7.07 0.77 2.30
N THR A 158 5.79 0.59 1.95
CA THR A 158 5.39 0.36 0.55
C THR A 158 5.60 1.59 -0.32
N PHE A 159 5.52 2.81 0.22
CA PHE A 159 5.78 4.04 -0.53
C PHE A 159 7.19 4.05 -1.10
N PHE A 160 8.19 3.90 -0.22
CA PHE A 160 9.59 3.94 -0.65
C PHE A 160 9.96 2.74 -1.51
N ALA A 161 9.41 1.55 -1.20
CA ALA A 161 9.63 0.37 -2.02
C ALA A 161 9.09 0.55 -3.45
N ILE A 162 7.85 1.02 -3.59
CA ILE A 162 7.24 1.26 -4.89
C ILE A 162 7.94 2.40 -5.63
N GLU A 163 8.29 3.50 -4.94
CA GLU A 163 9.05 4.61 -5.53
C GLU A 163 10.38 4.12 -6.11
N HIS A 164 11.14 3.33 -5.36
CA HIS A 164 12.38 2.73 -5.82
C HIS A 164 12.16 1.80 -7.03
N CYS A 165 11.13 0.95 -6.98
CA CYS A 165 10.82 0.01 -8.05
C CYS A 165 10.26 0.67 -9.33
N MET A 166 9.73 1.90 -9.24
CA MET A 166 9.22 2.66 -10.38
C MET A 166 10.32 3.43 -11.13
N GLN A 167 11.47 3.71 -10.52
CA GLN A 167 12.59 4.40 -11.19
C GLN A 167 13.05 3.72 -12.49
N PRO A 168 13.23 2.39 -12.57
CA PRO A 168 13.59 1.70 -13.81
C PRO A 168 12.52 1.82 -14.90
N VAL A 169 11.24 1.88 -14.52
CA VAL A 169 10.12 2.04 -15.44
C VAL A 169 10.18 3.43 -16.07
N ILE A 170 10.39 4.46 -15.26
CA ILE A 170 10.54 5.84 -15.74
C ILE A 170 11.75 5.97 -16.68
N ARG A 171 12.90 5.39 -16.30
CA ARG A 171 14.10 5.37 -17.17
C ARG A 171 13.82 4.69 -18.51
N CYS A 172 13.14 3.54 -18.49
CA CYS A 172 12.78 2.82 -19.70
C CYS A 172 11.91 3.66 -20.64
N LEU A 173 10.99 4.47 -20.11
CA LEU A 173 10.18 5.39 -20.93
C LEU A 173 11.04 6.51 -21.54
N LEU A 174 11.94 7.10 -20.75
CA LEU A 174 12.85 8.16 -21.21
C LEU A 174 13.81 7.67 -22.30
N ASP A 175 14.38 6.47 -22.13
CA ASP A 175 15.32 5.87 -23.08
C ASP A 175 14.69 5.59 -24.45
N HIS A 176 13.37 5.37 -24.50
CA HIS A 176 12.63 5.13 -25.75
C HIS A 176 12.05 6.43 -26.36
N GLY A 177 12.43 7.60 -25.84
CA GLY A 177 12.08 8.89 -26.43
C GLY A 177 10.70 9.41 -26.05
N ASP A 178 10.02 8.80 -25.08
CA ASP A 178 8.74 9.31 -24.60
C ASP A 178 8.99 10.62 -23.83
N ARG A 179 8.53 11.74 -24.41
CA ARG A 179 8.63 13.07 -23.81
C ARG A 179 7.68 13.16 -22.62
N ILE A 180 8.20 12.88 -21.42
CA ILE A 180 7.51 13.20 -20.18
C ILE A 180 7.50 14.72 -20.03
N ASP A 181 6.33 15.35 -20.13
CA ASP A 181 6.19 16.77 -19.85
C ASP A 181 6.25 17.03 -18.34
N TYR A 182 7.47 17.20 -17.83
CA TYR A 182 7.74 17.51 -16.43
C TYR A 182 7.18 18.86 -15.97
N THR A 183 6.83 19.77 -16.89
CA THR A 183 6.27 21.08 -16.51
C THR A 183 4.81 20.97 -16.04
N SER A 184 4.10 19.94 -16.51
CA SER A 184 2.72 19.64 -16.11
C SER A 184 2.61 18.82 -14.82
N LEU A 185 3.74 18.33 -14.29
CA LEU A 185 3.76 17.44 -13.13
C LEU A 185 3.81 18.25 -11.82
N PRO A 186 3.00 17.89 -10.80
CA PRO A 186 3.01 18.60 -9.54
C PRO A 186 4.36 18.41 -8.84
N VAL A 187 4.91 19.51 -8.32
CA VAL A 187 6.18 19.49 -7.57
C VAL A 187 6.03 18.58 -6.35
N GLY A 188 6.86 17.53 -6.28
CA GLY A 188 6.82 16.56 -5.20
C GLY A 188 7.30 17.15 -3.88
N ASN A 189 6.39 17.35 -2.92
CA ASN A 189 6.74 17.77 -1.55
C ASN A 189 7.27 16.59 -0.70
N LEU A 190 8.34 15.94 -1.16
CA LEU A 190 8.95 14.79 -0.47
C LEU A 190 9.31 15.11 1.00
N ARG A 191 9.85 16.31 1.25
CA ARG A 191 10.20 16.78 2.60
C ARG A 191 8.99 16.88 3.53
N PHE A 192 7.84 17.36 3.04
CA PHE A 192 6.62 17.43 3.83
C PHE A 192 6.10 16.03 4.18
N ARG A 193 6.10 15.12 3.20
CA ARG A 193 5.68 13.73 3.38
C ARG A 193 6.55 13.01 4.39
N LEU A 194 7.88 13.13 4.27
CA LEU A 194 8.84 12.59 5.22
C LEU A 194 8.63 13.14 6.64
N ARG A 195 8.41 14.45 6.81
CA ARG A 195 8.14 15.02 8.14
C ARG A 195 6.86 14.46 8.75
N LEU A 196 5.76 14.45 8.00
CA LEU A 196 4.47 13.95 8.48
C LEU A 196 4.55 12.46 8.86
N CYS A 197 5.28 11.69 8.07
CA CYS A 197 5.61 10.30 8.30
C CYS A 197 6.42 10.08 9.59
N PHE A 198 7.52 10.81 9.79
CA PHE A 198 8.32 10.74 11.01
C PHE A 198 7.50 11.14 12.25
N THR A 199 6.69 12.20 12.14
CA THR A 199 5.79 12.62 13.23
C THR A 199 4.79 11.52 13.58
N LEU A 200 4.18 10.87 12.58
CA LEU A 200 3.27 9.74 12.81
C LEU A 200 3.98 8.58 13.50
N ILE A 201 5.16 8.17 13.03
CA ILE A 201 5.94 7.10 13.67
C ILE A 201 6.25 7.47 15.13
N ILE A 202 6.74 8.68 15.40
CA ILE A 202 7.09 9.13 16.75
C ILE A 202 5.87 9.11 17.69
N ILE A 203 4.75 9.71 17.26
CA ILE A 203 3.51 9.73 18.05
C ILE A 203 3.04 8.30 18.34
N THR A 204 3.12 7.44 17.33
CA THR A 204 2.63 6.06 17.43
C THR A 204 3.51 5.20 18.34
N THR A 205 4.83 5.31 18.23
CA THR A 205 5.77 4.67 19.15
C THR A 205 5.60 5.16 20.58
N ALA A 206 5.38 6.48 20.77
CA ALA A 206 5.11 7.05 22.09
C ALA A 206 3.81 6.51 22.70
N MET A 207 2.76 6.36 21.90
CA MET A 207 1.51 5.72 22.33
C MET A 207 1.71 4.25 22.71
N MET A 208 2.46 3.47 21.92
CA MET A 208 2.77 2.07 22.28
C MET A 208 3.47 1.96 23.64
N ILE A 209 4.49 2.79 23.87
CA ILE A 209 5.20 2.83 25.16
C ILE A 209 4.22 3.19 26.28
N GLY A 210 3.38 4.21 26.09
CA GLY A 210 2.39 4.62 27.08
C GLY A 210 1.31 3.58 27.36
N THR A 211 0.96 2.71 26.40
CA THR A 211 0.00 1.62 26.62
C THR A 211 0.60 0.39 27.31
N LEU A 212 1.94 0.27 27.33
CA LEU A 212 2.66 -0.86 27.92
C LEU A 212 3.29 -0.53 29.28
N ALA A 213 3.33 0.74 29.68
CA ALA A 213 3.88 1.26 30.94
C ALA A 213 2.77 1.48 31.97
#